data_AF-A0A950AE95-F1
#
_entry.id   AF-A0A950AE95-F1
#
_cell.length_a   1.000
_cell.length_b   1.000
_cell.length_c   1.000
_cell.angle_alpha   90.00
_cell.angle_beta   90.00
_cell.angle_gamma   90.00
#
_symmetry.space_group_name_H-M   'P 1'
#
loop_
_entity.id
_entity.type
_entity.pdbx_description
1 polymer ?
#
loop_
_entity_poly.entity_id
_entity_poly.type
_entity_poly.pdbx_seq_one_letter_code
_entity_poly.pdbx_strand_id
1 'polypeptide(L)' 'MFFAFYVHHLSPFLIRFNDQFGVRWYGLAYIAGFIAAFYIMKWLARKGYGSLRENQVGDFIFYAALF' A
#
# COMPACT_ATOMS: atom_id res chain seq x y z
N MET A 1 -31.59 -27.95 -3.66
CA MET A 1 -31.59 -26.52 -4.02
C MET A 1 -30.15 -26.06 -4.02
N PHE A 2 -29.53 -25.93 -5.20
CA PHE A 2 -28.15 -25.43 -5.31
C PHE A 2 -28.22 -23.90 -5.35
N PHE A 3 -27.76 -23.24 -4.30
CA PHE A 3 -27.50 -21.81 -4.33
C PHE A 3 -26.27 -21.59 -5.21
N ALA A 4 -26.45 -20.91 -6.35
CA ALA A 4 -25.33 -20.48 -7.17
C ALA A 4 -24.60 -19.35 -6.43
N PHE A 5 -23.52 -19.68 -5.74
CA PHE A 5 -22.63 -18.67 -5.15
C PHE A 5 -21.81 -18.05 -6.27
N TYR A 6 -22.13 -16.82 -6.65
CA TYR A 6 -21.31 -16.03 -7.56
C TYR A 6 -20.03 -15.61 -6.81
N VAL A 7 -18.99 -16.44 -6.90
CA VAL A 7 -17.65 -16.09 -6.42
C VAL A 7 -17.03 -15.20 -7.49
N HIS A 8 -16.83 -13.92 -7.18
CA HIS A 8 -16.13 -13.01 -8.08
C HIS A 8 -14.73 -13.57 -8.43
N HIS A 9 -14.53 -13.90 -9.70
CA HIS A 9 -13.21 -14.23 -10.24
C HIS A 9 -12.49 -12.95 -10.65
N LEU A 10 -12.19 -12.06 -9.69
CA LEU A 10 -11.31 -10.94 -9.97
C LEU A 10 -9.92 -11.50 -10.29
N SER A 11 -9.42 -11.21 -11.48
CA SER A 11 -8.03 -11.50 -11.83
C SER A 11 -7.13 -10.84 -10.78
N PRO A 12 -6.19 -11.57 -10.17
CA PRO A 12 -5.27 -10.99 -9.20
C PRO A 12 -4.31 -9.98 -9.84
N PHE A 13 -4.28 -9.92 -11.17
CA PHE A 13 -3.43 -9.04 -11.96
C PHE A 13 -4.21 -7.81 -12.43
N LEU A 14 -3.60 -6.65 -12.18
CA LEU A 14 -3.97 -5.38 -12.80
C LEU A 14 -3.50 -5.35 -14.27
N ILE A 15 -2.21 -5.66 -14.49
CA ILE A 15 -1.59 -5.76 -15.82
C ILE A 15 -0.72 -7.01 -15.81
N ARG A 16 -1.00 -7.94 -16.73
CA ARG A 16 -0.23 -9.18 -16.90
C ARG A 16 0.65 -9.06 -18.13
N PHE A 17 1.97 -9.04 -17.95
CA PHE A 17 2.93 -8.91 -19.06
C PHE A 17 3.33 -10.26 -19.64
N ASN A 18 3.46 -11.29 -18.80
CA ASN A 18 3.64 -12.67 -19.22
C ASN A 18 2.93 -13.63 -18.26
N ASP A 19 3.03 -14.94 -18.47
CA ASP A 19 2.30 -15.90 -17.65
C ASP A 19 2.69 -15.89 -16.16
N GLN A 20 3.91 -15.49 -15.83
CA GLN A 20 4.49 -15.51 -14.48
C GLN A 20 4.63 -14.12 -13.84
N PHE A 21 4.59 -13.05 -14.64
CA PHE A 21 4.93 -11.69 -14.25
C PHE A 21 3.81 -10.72 -14.62
N GLY A 22 3.35 -10.00 -13.61
CA GLY A 22 2.32 -8.99 -13.77
C GLY A 22 2.16 -8.17 -12.50
N VAL A 23 1.74 -6.92 -12.68
CA VAL A 23 1.37 -6.05 -11.57
C VAL A 23 0.10 -6.60 -10.96
N ARG A 24 0.12 -6.86 -9.65
CA ARG A 24 -1.03 -7.38 -8.91
C ARG A 24 -1.70 -6.28 -8.12
N TRP A 25 -3.00 -6.42 -7.91
CA TRP A 25 -3.78 -5.49 -7.08
C TRP A 25 -3.25 -5.38 -5.65
N TYR A 26 -2.73 -6.49 -5.11
CA TYR A 26 -2.13 -6.48 -3.77
C TYR A 26 -0.91 -5.55 -3.70
N GLY A 27 -0.07 -5.52 -4.76
CA GLY A 27 1.11 -4.65 -4.81
C GLY A 27 0.72 -3.18 -4.86
N LEU A 28 -0.31 -2.85 -5.63
CA LEU A 28 -0.89 -1.50 -5.63
C LEU A 28 -1.45 -1.11 -4.26
N ALA A 29 -2.13 -2.04 -3.58
CA ALA A 29 -2.67 -1.79 -2.24
C ALA A 29 -1.57 -1.46 -1.24
N TYR A 30 -0.43 -2.17 -1.29
CA TYR A 30 0.74 -1.83 -0.46
C TYR A 30 1.28 -0.44 -0.77
N ILE A 31 1.50 -0.11 -2.05
CA ILE A 31 1.99 1.23 -2.45
C ILE A 31 1.04 2.32 -1.97
N ALA A 32 -0.27 2.13 -2.15
CA ALA A 32 -1.28 3.07 -1.66
C ALA A 32 -1.23 3.23 -0.13
N GLY A 33 -1.04 2.13 0.61
CA GLY A 33 -0.84 2.14 2.06
C GLY A 33 0.38 2.94 2.49
N PHE A 34 1.53 2.74 1.83
CA PHE A 34 2.75 3.50 2.13
C PHE A 34 2.61 4.99 1.83
N ILE A 35 1.98 5.34 0.70
CA ILE A 35 1.70 6.74 0.35
C ILE A 35 0.78 7.38 1.38
N ALA A 36 -0.30 6.70 1.78
CA ALA A 36 -1.21 7.18 2.81
C ALA A 36 -0.49 7.38 4.14
N ALA A 37 0.30 6.41 4.59
CA ALA A 37 1.10 6.50 5.81
C ALA A 37 2.08 7.68 5.76
N PHE A 38 2.72 7.93 4.61
CA PHE A 38 3.60 9.08 4.42
C PHE A 38 2.89 10.40 4.62
N TYR A 39 1.78 10.62 3.94
CA TYR A 39 1.06 11.88 4.07
C TYR A 39 0.47 12.08 5.47
N ILE A 40 -0.05 11.01 6.08
CA ILE A 40 -0.56 11.06 7.46
C ILE A 40 0.57 11.43 8.41
N MET A 41 1.69 10.72 8.41
CA MET A 41 2.80 11.01 9.32
C MET A 41 3.43 12.37 9.06
N LYS A 42 3.55 12.79 7.80
CA LYS A 42 4.02 14.14 7.45
C LYS A 42 3.09 15.20 8.01
N TRP A 43 1.78 14.99 7.93
CA TRP A 43 0.78 15.88 8.51
C TRP A 43 0.83 15.91 10.04
N LEU A 44 0.98 14.77 10.71
CA LEU A 44 1.16 14.70 12.16
C LEU A 44 2.46 15.41 12.61
N ALA A 45 3.57 15.16 11.92
CA ALA A 45 4.87 15.79 12.21
C ALA A 45 4.79 17.32 12.07
N ARG A 46 4.09 17.82 11.04
CA ARG A 46 3.85 19.27 10.85
C ARG A 46 3.01 19.89 11.96
N LYS A 47 2.12 19.12 12.56
CA LYS A 47 1.32 19.57 13.72
C LYS A 47 2.06 19.44 15.06
N GLY A 48 3.30 18.92 15.06
CA GLY A 48 4.07 18.67 16.27
C GLY A 48 3.57 17.46 17.08
N TYR A 49 2.71 16.63 16.49
CA TYR A 49 2.26 15.39 17.11
C TYR A 49 3.30 14.29 16.87
N GLY A 50 4.27 14.20 17.77
CA GLY A 50 5.31 13.15 17.76
C GLY A 50 6.72 13.71 17.91
N SER A 51 7.69 12.79 18.02
CA SER A 51 9.12 13.14 18.11
C SER A 51 9.79 13.31 16.73
N LEU A 52 9.14 12.80 15.68
CA LEU A 52 9.66 12.84 14.30
C LEU A 52 9.53 14.24 13.71
N ARG A 53 10.65 14.75 13.17
CA ARG A 53 10.64 15.95 12.33
C ARG A 53 10.10 15.61 10.94
N GLU A 54 9.50 16.58 10.25
CA GLU A 54 8.92 16.38 8.91
C GLU A 54 9.90 15.76 7.92
N ASN A 55 11.18 16.15 7.98
CA ASN A 55 12.23 15.62 7.11
C ASN A 55 12.62 14.16 7.42
N GLN A 56 12.32 13.65 8.61
CA GLN A 56 12.64 12.27 9.02
C GLN A 56 11.52 11.27 8.68
N VAL A 57 10.33 11.76 8.31
CA VAL A 57 9.17 10.89 8.00
C VAL A 57 9.45 9.99 6.80
N GLY A 58 10.18 10.50 5.79
CA GLY A 58 10.58 9.72 4.63
C GLY A 58 11.51 8.57 4.99
N ASP A 59 12.58 8.87 5.74
CA ASP A 59 13.54 7.88 6.21
C ASP A 59 12.86 6.81 7.06
N PHE A 60 11.99 7.22 7.99
CA PHE A 60 11.25 6.31 8.85
C PHE A 60 10.40 5.31 8.06
N ILE A 61 9.65 5.79 7.06
CA ILE A 61 8.84 4.90 6.22
C ILE A 61 9.71 3.98 5.37
N PHE A 62 10.81 4.48 4.83
CA PHE A 62 11.71 3.68 4.04
C PHE A 62 12.31 2.53 4.87
N TYR A 63 12.77 2.82 6.09
CA TYR A 63 13.23 1.79 7.02
C TYR A 63 12.10 0.82 7.41
N ALA A 64 10.90 1.32 7.69
CA ALA A 64 9.75 0.47 8.04
C ALA A 64 9.24 -0.39 6.87
N ALA A 65 9.52 -0.02 5.62
CA ALA A 65 9.17 -0.82 4.45
C ALA A 65 10.23 -1.89 4.13
N LEU A 66 11.47 -1.70 4.59
CA LEU A 66 12.60 -2.61 4.35
C LEU A 66 12.69 -3.74 5.37
N PHE A 67 12.26 -3.49 6.61
CA PHE A 67 12.23 -4.45 7.73
C PHE A 67 10.84 -5.09 7.90
#